data_AF-A0A554JIR5-F1
#
_entry.id   AF-A0A554JIR5-F1
#
_cell.length_a   1.000
_cell.length_b   1.000
_cell.length_c   1.000
_cell.angle_alpha   90.00
_cell.angle_beta   90.00
_cell.angle_gamma   90.00
#
_symmetry.space_group_name_H-M   'P 1'
#
loop_
_entity.id
_entity.type
_entity.pdbx_description
1 polymer ?
#
loop_
_entity_poly.entity_id
_entity_poly.type
_entity_poly.pdbx_seq_one_letter_code
_entity_poly.pdbx_strand_id
1 'polypeptide(L)' 'MVGFKFLVHNGKDFLEVLVSEDMVGHRLGEFSLTRKFVKHGGKMQKELEMKKKEAEIAAASAAKAAVETKK' A
#
# COMPACT_ATOMS: atom_id res chain seq x y z
N MET A 1 -8.57 14.21 -15.02
CA MET A 1 -8.58 13.59 -13.67
C MET A 1 -7.29 12.86 -13.35
N VAL A 2 -6.58 12.32 -14.35
CA VAL A 2 -5.23 11.78 -14.19
C VAL A 2 -4.28 12.83 -13.57
N GLY A 3 -3.43 12.40 -12.64
CA GLY A 3 -2.45 13.25 -11.95
C GLY A 3 -2.96 13.91 -10.67
N PHE A 4 -4.26 13.84 -10.38
CA PHE A 4 -4.83 14.35 -9.13
C PHE A 4 -4.97 13.25 -8.07
N LYS A 5 -4.90 13.67 -6.80
CA LYS A 5 -5.22 12.82 -5.65
C LYS A 5 -6.65 13.05 -5.22
N PHE A 6 -7.37 11.95 -4.99
CA PHE A 6 -8.74 11.98 -4.48
C PHE A 6 -8.82 11.27 -3.15
N LEU A 7 -9.61 11.83 -2.24
CA LEU A 7 -9.98 11.18 -0.98
C LEU A 7 -11.24 10.34 -1.23
N VAL A 8 -11.06 9.03 -1.35
CA VAL A 8 -12.15 8.07 -1.63
C VAL A 8 -12.59 7.41 -0.32
N HIS A 9 -13.85 7.60 0.05
CA HIS A 9 -14.42 7.00 1.26
C HIS A 9 -14.68 5.49 1.11
N ASN A 10 -14.19 4.67 2.04
CA ASN A 10 -14.39 3.22 2.02
C ASN A 10 -15.42 2.70 3.04
N GLY A 11 -16.18 3.61 3.66
CA GLY A 11 -17.16 3.29 4.70
C GLY A 11 -16.64 3.47 6.12
N LYS A 12 -15.33 3.69 6.30
CA LYS A 12 -14.72 3.98 7.59
C LYS A 12 -13.82 5.21 7.53
N ASP A 13 -12.90 5.22 6.55
CA ASP A 13 -11.87 6.22 6.40
C ASP A 13 -11.86 6.74 4.95
N PHE A 14 -11.15 7.85 4.70
CA PHE A 14 -10.87 8.36 3.36
C PHE A 14 -9.46 7.96 2.94
N LEU A 15 -9.34 7.20 1.85
CA LEU A 15 -8.06 6.79 1.29
C LEU A 15 -7.64 7.76 0.18
N GLU A 16 -6.40 8.24 0.23
CA GLU A 16 -5.81 9.01 -0.87
C GLU A 16 -5.45 8.08 -2.04
N VAL A 17 -6.13 8.26 -3.16
CA VAL A 17 -5.86 7.56 -4.41
C VAL A 17 -5.33 8.56 -5.43
N LEU A 18 -4.11 8.33 -5.91
CA LEU A 18 -3.53 9.08 -7.03
C LEU A 18 -3.92 8.38 -8.34
N VAL A 19 -4.57 9.12 -9.24
CA VAL A 19 -5.12 8.54 -10.49
C VAL A 19 -4.05 8.53 -11.58
N SER A 20 -3.72 7.33 -12.09
CA SER A 20 -2.91 7.12 -13.29
C SER A 20 -3.79 6.92 -14.54
N GLU A 21 -3.18 6.94 -15.73
CA GLU A 21 -3.89 6.75 -17.00
C GLU A 21 -4.55 5.37 -17.11
N ASP A 22 -3.92 4.33 -16.56
CA ASP A 22 -4.44 2.96 -16.56
C ASP A 22 -5.74 2.79 -15.75
N MET A 23 -6.07 3.76 -14.89
CA MET A 23 -7.30 3.74 -14.08
C MET A 23 -8.49 4.39 -14.81
N VAL A 24 -8.28 4.99 -15.99
CA VAL A 24 -9.34 5.65 -16.75
C VAL A 24 -10.33 4.61 -17.28
N GLY A 25 -11.62 4.80 -16.97
CA GLY A 25 -12.69 3.86 -17.29
C GLY A 25 -13.10 2.98 -16.11
N HIS A 26 -12.32 2.94 -15.04
CA HIS A 26 -12.65 2.25 -13.78
C HIS A 26 -13.39 3.17 -12.80
N ARG A 27 -14.00 2.57 -11.78
CA ARG A 27 -14.68 3.31 -10.70
C ARG A 27 -13.73 3.53 -9.52
N LEU A 28 -13.81 4.71 -8.91
CA LEU A 28 -12.97 5.06 -7.75
C LEU A 28 -13.10 4.08 -6.57
N GLY A 29 -14.28 3.47 -6.39
CA GLY A 29 -14.52 2.47 -5.35
C GLY A 29 -13.71 1.17 -5.52
N GLU A 30 -13.26 0.85 -6.73
CA GLU A 30 -12.42 -0.33 -7.00
C GLU A 30 -11.03 -0.20 -6.36
N PHE A 31 -10.57 1.04 -6.19
CA PHE A 31 -9.27 1.36 -5.59
C PHE A 31 -9.35 1.60 -4.08
N SER A 32 -10.55 1.50 -3.47
CA SER A 32 -10.79 1.79 -2.06
C SER A 32 -11.51 0.61 -1.38
N LEU A 33 -10.72 -0.35 -0.89
CA LEU A 33 -11.25 -1.57 -0.27
C LEU A 33 -12.04 -1.27 1.01
N THR A 34 -13.24 -1.82 1.09
CA THR A 34 -14.18 -1.61 2.21
C THR A 34 -13.99 -2.59 3.37
N ARG A 35 -13.33 -3.73 3.14
CA ARG A 35 -13.07 -4.76 4.17
C ARG A 35 -11.60 -5.13 4.19
N LYS A 36 -11.02 -5.20 5.39
CA LYS A 36 -9.66 -5.71 5.59
C LYS A 36 -9.66 -7.23 5.47
N PHE A 37 -8.91 -7.76 4.52
CA PHE A 37 -8.72 -9.20 4.42
C PHE A 37 -7.90 -9.72 5.60
N VAL A 38 -8.43 -10.71 6.31
CA VAL A 38 -7.76 -11.39 7.42
C VAL A 38 -7.55 -12.84 7.01
N LYS A 39 -6.29 -13.25 6.88
CA LYS A 39 -5.94 -14.65 6.62
C LYS A 39 -6.16 -15.49 7.88
N HIS A 40 -6.62 -16.72 7.70
CA HIS A 40 -6.63 -17.72 8.76
C HIS A 40 -5.21 -18.31 8.90
N GLY A 41 -4.51 -17.99 9.98
CA GLY A 41 -3.13 -18.47 10.22
C GLY A 41 -2.65 -18.39 11.67
N GLY A 42 -3.55 -18.07 12.61
CA GLY A 42 -3.19 -17.88 14.01
C GLY A 42 -2.19 -16.74 14.25
N LYS A 43 -1.74 -16.60 15.50
CA LYS A 43 -0.80 -15.54 15.91
C LYS A 43 0.60 -15.75 15.32
N MET A 44 1.05 -17.01 15.23
CA MET A 44 2.40 -17.36 14.79
C MET A 44 2.67 -16.97 13.33
N GLN A 45 1.74 -17.22 12.40
CA GLN A 45 1.93 -16.83 10.99
C GLN A 45 1.94 -15.30 10.82
N LYS A 46 1.12 -14.59 11.62
CA LYS A 46 1.10 -13.13 11.61
C LYS A 46 2.44 -12.56 12.09
N GLU A 47 3.03 -13.11 13.13
CA GLU A 47 4.36 -12.69 13.64
C GLU A 47 5.47 -12.96 12.63
N LEU A 48 5.45 -14.12 11.95
CA LEU A 48 6.42 -14.45 10.91
C LEU A 48 6.30 -13.52 9.69
N GLU A 49 5.08 -13.19 9.26
CA GLU A 49 4.85 -12.23 8.17
C GLU A 49 5.28 -10.80 8.56
N MET A 50 5.09 -10.38 9.82
CA MET A 50 5.56 -9.07 10.28
C MET A 50 7.09 -9.00 10.33
N LYS A 51 7.76 -10.02 10.87
CA LYS A 51 9.24 -10.08 10.87
C LYS A 51 9.82 -10.05 9.46
N LYS A 52 9.18 -10.76 8.50
CA LYS A 52 9.58 -10.73 7.09
C LYS A 52 9.40 -9.34 6.48
N LYS A 53 8.29 -8.66 6.74
CA LYS A 53 8.05 -7.28 6.28
C LYS A 53 9.07 -6.30 6.87
N GLU A 54 9.40 -6.43 8.15
CA GLU A 54 10.40 -5.57 8.80
C GLU A 54 11.80 -5.77 8.18
N ALA A 55 12.19 -7.02 7.89
CA ALA A 55 13.45 -7.31 7.20
C ALA A 55 13.49 -6.75 5.76
N GLU A 56 12.37 -6.84 5.03
CA GLU A 56 12.25 -6.30 3.67
C GLU A 56 12.26 -4.77 3.66
N ILE A 57 11.60 -4.13 4.64
CA ILE A 57 11.63 -2.66 4.81
C ILE A 57 13.04 -2.20 5.17
N ALA A 58 13.76 -2.92 6.04
CA ALA A 58 15.14 -2.61 6.39
C ALA A 58 16.06 -2.72 5.15
N ALA A 59 15.92 -3.78 4.35
CA ALA A 59 16.67 -3.95 3.11
C ALA A 59 16.34 -2.85 2.08
N ALA A 60 15.06 -2.47 1.94
CA ALA A 60 14.63 -1.40 1.05
C ALA A 60 15.13 -0.02 1.49
N SER A 61 15.21 0.24 2.80
CA SER A 61 15.79 1.47 3.35
C SER A 61 17.30 1.55 3.14
N ALA A 62 18.02 0.43 3.27
CA ALA A 62 19.46 0.35 3.00
C ALA A 62 19.76 0.55 1.50
N ALA A 63 18.93 0.00 0.61
CA ALA A 63 19.05 0.21 -0.83
C ALA A 63 18.79 1.68 -1.22
N LYS A 64 17.80 2.34 -0.61
CA LYS A 64 17.53 3.77 -0.84
C LYS A 64 18.67 4.66 -0.34
N ALA A 65 19.23 4.38 0.84
CA ALA A 65 20.37 5.12 1.39
C ALA A 65 21.66 4.98 0.56
N ALA A 66 21.89 3.81 -0.06
CA ALA A 66 23.04 3.58 -0.94
C ALA A 66 22.93 4.27 -2.31
N VAL A 67 21.70 4.57 -2.77
CA VAL A 67 21.46 5.30 -4.02
C VAL A 67 21.58 6.82 -3.80
N GLU A 68 21.20 7.31 -2.62
CA GLU A 68 21.29 8.72 -2.25
C GLU A 68 22.73 9.19 -1.93
N THR A 69 23.61 8.27 -1.50
CA THR A 69 25.04 8.55 -1.24
C THR A 69 25.95 8.49 -2.47
N LYS A 70 25.42 8.05 -3.63
CA LYS A 70 26.15 7.97 -4.92
C LYS A 70 25.68 9.02 -5.94
N LYS A 71 24.79 9.93 -5.55
CA LYS A 71 24.36 11.08 -6.35
C LYS A 71 24.97 12.36 -5.76
#